data_AF-A0A1H1AVB5-F1
#
_entry.id   AF-A0A1H1AVB5-F1
#
_cell.length_a   1.000
_cell.length_b   1.000
_cell.length_c   1.000
_cell.angle_alpha   90.00
_cell.angle_beta   90.00
_cell.angle_gamma   90.00
#
_symmetry.space_group_name_H-M   'P 1'
#
loop_
_entity.id
_entity.type
_entity.pdbx_description
1 polymer ?
#
loop_
_entity_poly.entity_id
_entity_poly.type
_entity_poly.pdbx_seq_one_letter_code
_entity_poly.pdbx_strand_id
1 'polypeptide(L)'
;MTDVLTLLAPDGSTSTTPLGPPAVADSAKPDGPLAERVVYAAAHVVPRAAADNTPGAPADLDWDATLAFRHHLWSWGLGVADAMDTAQRNMGLDPAATRELVTRSAREARSVGGRIVVGVNTDDLPDGPAGEQQVVDAYVRQLHHAEDAGAGVVLMASRHLARLARGSDDAPSVFRRVYARVIEQASAPVVLHWLGEAFDPELAGYFGGAAAPAPAGAPAPAPTAADTVLAIMRDAGEQVSGIKMSLLDADAETALRARLPETARMYTGDDFHYVDLIAGAPTADGRHVHSDALLGAFAAMAPIASAAVRALPDETSFRALLGPTEALARHVFSAPTWHYKTGIAFLAWLNGHQPAFAMVGGQHAGRSLPHLSETVRLANACGALEDPSLAASRWHGLLALAGVPVTAGRRGSAPGDRSVVGVVA
;
A
#
# COMPACT_ATOMS: atom_id res chain seq x y z
N MET A 1 18.58 32.90 3.55
CA MET A 1 19.25 31.60 3.45
C MET A 1 18.23 30.65 2.87
N THR A 2 18.53 30.01 1.74
CA THR A 2 17.64 29.01 1.15
C THR A 2 17.60 27.82 2.10
N ASP A 3 16.41 27.34 2.47
CA ASP A 3 16.30 26.14 3.30
C ASP A 3 16.82 24.94 2.51
N VAL A 4 17.65 24.11 3.15
CA VAL A 4 18.32 22.95 2.54
C VAL A 4 18.02 21.70 3.33
N LEU A 5 17.96 20.56 2.64
CA LEU A 5 17.91 19.23 3.24
C LEU A 5 19.32 18.66 3.32
N THR A 6 19.69 18.10 4.46
CA THR A 6 20.91 17.31 4.61
C THR A 6 20.62 15.89 4.15
N LEU A 7 21.44 15.33 3.27
CA LEU A 7 21.30 13.96 2.80
C LEU A 7 22.45 13.11 3.34
N LEU A 8 22.19 11.85 3.65
CA LEU A 8 23.14 10.87 4.14
C LEU A 8 23.32 9.76 3.11
N ALA A 9 24.54 9.56 2.64
CA ALA A 9 24.91 8.49 1.72
C ALA A 9 25.28 7.19 2.48
N PRO A 10 25.27 6.03 1.80
CA PRO A 10 25.62 4.74 2.43
C PRO A 10 27.04 4.65 3.00
N ASP A 11 27.98 5.46 2.49
CA ASP A 11 29.35 5.56 3.00
C ASP A 11 29.48 6.47 4.23
N GLY A 12 28.37 7.03 4.71
CA GLY A 12 28.30 7.95 5.84
C GLY A 12 28.60 9.42 5.48
N SER A 13 28.91 9.72 4.22
CA SER A 13 29.11 11.11 3.78
C SER A 13 27.77 11.87 3.75
N THR A 14 27.83 13.16 4.05
CA THR A 14 26.67 14.04 4.00
C THR A 14 26.76 15.01 2.84
N SER A 15 25.63 15.26 2.16
CA SER A 15 25.50 16.32 1.16
C SER A 15 24.28 17.20 1.49
N THR A 16 24.04 18.23 0.67
CA THR A 16 22.83 19.07 0.82
C THR A 16 22.12 19.24 -0.51
N THR A 17 20.81 19.39 -0.46
CA THR A 17 19.99 19.76 -1.62
C THR A 17 19.01 20.88 -1.25
N PRO A 18 18.70 21.83 -2.15
CA PRO A 18 17.68 22.83 -1.89
C PRO A 18 16.32 22.19 -1.58
N LEU A 19 15.60 22.76 -0.61
CA LEU A 19 14.23 22.38 -0.30
C LEU A 19 13.29 22.91 -1.40
N GLY A 20 12.52 22.03 -2.01
CA GLY A 20 11.55 22.33 -3.07
C GLY A 20 10.15 22.63 -2.51
N PRO A 21 9.31 23.37 -3.25
CA PRO A 21 7.90 23.53 -2.90
C PRO A 21 7.11 22.21 -3.13
N PRO A 22 5.94 22.05 -2.49
CA PRO A 22 5.04 20.94 -2.82
C PRO A 22 4.55 21.06 -4.28
N ALA A 23 4.34 19.92 -4.94
CA ALA A 23 3.82 19.88 -6.31
C ALA A 23 2.34 20.28 -6.39
N VAL A 24 1.58 20.03 -5.32
CA VAL A 24 0.14 20.32 -5.23
C VAL A 24 -0.13 21.08 -3.93
N ALA A 25 -0.80 22.22 -4.04
CA ALA A 25 -1.21 23.01 -2.89
C ALA A 25 -2.49 22.46 -2.25
N ASP A 26 -2.65 22.60 -0.93
CA ASP A 26 -3.86 22.13 -0.20
C ASP A 26 -5.17 22.72 -0.74
N SER A 27 -5.12 23.94 -1.28
CA SER A 27 -6.27 24.60 -1.93
C SER A 27 -6.74 23.91 -3.21
N ALA A 28 -6.02 22.91 -3.72
CA ALA A 28 -6.36 22.14 -4.91
C ALA A 28 -7.14 20.85 -4.58
N LYS A 29 -7.66 20.67 -3.36
CA LYS A 29 -8.55 19.55 -3.03
C LYS A 29 -9.80 19.56 -3.92
N PRO A 30 -10.29 18.39 -4.35
CA PRO A 30 -11.54 18.31 -5.09
C PRO A 30 -12.74 18.45 -4.14
N ASP A 31 -13.89 18.81 -4.69
CA ASP A 31 -15.15 18.89 -3.94
C ASP A 31 -15.79 17.51 -3.68
N GLY A 32 -15.24 16.44 -4.27
CA GLY A 32 -15.79 15.09 -4.16
C GLY A 32 -14.88 13.99 -4.71
N PRO A 33 -15.39 12.75 -4.81
CA PRO A 33 -14.62 11.62 -5.32
C PRO A 33 -14.13 11.81 -6.75
N LEU A 34 -12.98 11.22 -7.07
CA LEU A 34 -12.45 11.20 -8.43
C LEU A 34 -13.41 10.47 -9.39
N ALA A 35 -13.55 11.03 -10.60
CA ALA A 35 -14.49 10.55 -11.63
C ALA A 35 -13.76 9.90 -12.82
N GLU A 36 -12.51 10.30 -13.06
CA GLU A 36 -11.72 9.88 -14.21
C GLU A 36 -11.24 8.44 -14.06
N ARG A 37 -10.95 8.01 -12.82
CA ARG A 37 -10.57 6.65 -12.44
C ARG A 37 -11.12 6.32 -11.06
N VAL A 38 -11.37 5.04 -10.80
CA VAL A 38 -11.63 4.55 -9.44
C VAL A 38 -10.29 4.31 -8.78
N VAL A 39 -9.98 5.13 -7.77
CA VAL A 39 -8.67 5.12 -7.12
C VAL A 39 -8.83 4.90 -5.63
N TYR A 40 -8.17 3.89 -5.12
CA TYR A 40 -8.06 3.60 -3.70
C TYR A 40 -6.59 3.71 -3.25
N ALA A 41 -6.36 4.42 -2.17
CA ALA A 41 -5.07 4.41 -1.46
C ALA A 41 -5.10 3.35 -0.37
N ALA A 42 -4.14 2.43 -0.38
CA ALA A 42 -3.99 1.44 0.69
C ALA A 42 -3.36 2.09 1.92
N ALA A 43 -4.16 2.28 2.98
CA ALA A 43 -3.76 3.09 4.13
C ALA A 43 -2.89 2.32 5.13
N HIS A 44 -1.92 2.99 5.74
CA HIS A 44 -1.12 2.46 6.87
C HIS A 44 -1.87 2.64 8.20
N VAL A 45 -1.36 2.09 9.29
CA VAL A 45 -1.90 2.31 10.66
C VAL A 45 -0.89 3.03 11.53
N VAL A 46 -1.38 3.79 12.52
CA VAL A 46 -0.52 4.58 13.40
C VAL A 46 -0.59 4.00 14.82
N PRO A 47 0.53 3.48 15.39
CA PRO A 47 0.54 3.07 16.78
C PRO A 47 0.56 4.29 17.70
N ARG A 48 0.11 4.13 18.96
CA ARG A 48 0.32 5.17 19.98
C ARG A 48 1.80 5.37 20.21
N ALA A 49 2.20 6.61 20.52
CA ALA A 49 3.60 6.92 20.82
C ALA A 49 4.17 6.11 22.00
N ALA A 50 3.32 5.75 22.97
CA ALA A 50 3.69 4.94 24.14
C ALA A 50 3.35 3.44 23.98
N ALA A 51 2.92 3.00 22.79
CA ALA A 51 2.57 1.60 22.56
C ALA A 51 3.80 0.69 22.72
N ASP A 52 3.57 -0.50 23.26
CA ASP A 52 4.54 -1.59 23.21
C ASP A 52 4.63 -2.11 21.77
N ASN A 53 5.62 -1.62 21.04
CA ASN A 53 5.89 -2.04 19.67
C ASN A 53 6.92 -3.17 19.59
N THR A 54 7.14 -3.93 20.65
CA THR A 54 7.98 -5.14 20.61
C THR A 54 7.40 -6.12 19.56
N PRO A 55 8.23 -6.75 18.70
CA PRO A 55 7.75 -7.73 17.73
C PRO A 55 6.91 -8.83 18.39
N GLY A 56 5.67 -9.00 17.92
CA GLY A 56 4.71 -9.97 18.44
C GLY A 56 3.79 -9.45 19.56
N ALA A 57 4.02 -8.24 20.08
CA ALA A 57 3.07 -7.58 20.98
C ALA A 57 1.77 -7.21 20.22
N PRO A 58 0.59 -7.22 20.89
CA PRO A 58 -0.65 -6.76 20.29
C PRO A 58 -0.57 -5.30 19.82
N ALA A 59 -1.25 -4.97 18.72
CA ALA A 59 -1.23 -3.63 18.17
C ALA A 59 -2.04 -2.65 19.05
N ASP A 60 -1.38 -1.64 19.63
CA ASP A 60 -2.03 -0.51 20.32
C ASP A 60 -2.02 0.72 19.41
N LEU A 61 -3.14 0.92 18.71
CA LEU A 61 -3.30 1.97 17.71
C LEU A 61 -3.72 3.32 18.32
N ASP A 62 -3.14 4.38 17.76
CA ASP A 62 -3.69 5.72 17.83
C ASP A 62 -4.84 5.81 16.82
N TRP A 63 -6.06 5.59 17.30
CA TRP A 63 -7.25 5.60 16.46
C TRP A 63 -7.53 6.95 15.84
N ASP A 64 -7.24 8.05 16.55
CA ASP A 64 -7.53 9.39 16.05
C ASP A 64 -6.57 9.72 14.89
N ALA A 65 -5.28 9.46 15.05
CA ALA A 65 -4.31 9.64 13.97
C ALA A 65 -4.57 8.69 12.79
N THR A 66 -4.87 7.42 13.08
CA THR A 66 -5.18 6.41 12.07
C THR A 66 -6.39 6.83 11.22
N LEU A 67 -7.48 7.27 11.84
CA LEU A 67 -8.70 7.69 11.14
C LEU A 67 -8.56 9.07 10.48
N ALA A 68 -7.83 10.01 11.11
CA ALA A 68 -7.52 11.30 10.50
C ALA A 68 -6.80 11.15 9.16
N PHE A 69 -5.91 10.15 9.04
CA PHE A 69 -5.27 9.85 7.76
C PHE A 69 -6.26 9.32 6.70
N ARG A 70 -7.29 8.54 7.08
CA ARG A 70 -8.36 8.14 6.13
C ARG A 70 -9.16 9.36 5.67
N HIS A 71 -9.51 10.26 6.58
CA HIS A 71 -10.15 11.54 6.26
C HIS A 71 -9.30 12.41 5.32
N HIS A 72 -7.98 12.44 5.52
CA HIS A 72 -7.07 13.09 4.59
C HIS A 72 -7.17 12.49 3.18
N LEU A 73 -7.13 11.17 3.04
CA LEU A 73 -7.27 10.50 1.73
C LEU A 73 -8.62 10.81 1.05
N TRP A 74 -9.74 10.74 1.80
CA TRP A 74 -11.06 11.11 1.27
C TRP A 74 -11.15 12.58 0.88
N SER A 75 -10.48 13.48 1.61
CA SER A 75 -10.44 14.92 1.28
C SER A 75 -9.74 15.22 -0.05
N TRP A 76 -8.95 14.27 -0.55
CA TRP A 76 -8.32 14.31 -1.88
C TRP A 76 -9.13 13.52 -2.93
N GLY A 77 -10.35 13.10 -2.61
CA GLY A 77 -11.24 12.37 -3.52
C GLY A 77 -10.87 10.90 -3.73
N LEU A 78 -9.81 10.41 -3.08
CA LEU A 78 -9.37 9.02 -3.14
C LEU A 78 -10.29 8.16 -2.27
N GLY A 79 -10.55 6.93 -2.70
CA GLY A 79 -11.06 5.90 -1.80
C GLY A 79 -9.98 5.39 -0.86
N VAL A 80 -10.39 4.72 0.22
CA VAL A 80 -9.49 4.04 1.16
C VAL A 80 -9.60 2.54 0.98
N ALA A 81 -8.48 1.86 0.77
CA ALA A 81 -8.39 0.42 0.95
C ALA A 81 -7.75 0.11 2.30
N ASP A 82 -8.56 -0.31 3.27
CA ASP A 82 -8.14 -0.49 4.66
C ASP A 82 -7.93 -1.96 5.04
N ALA A 83 -7.25 -2.21 6.16
CA ALA A 83 -6.92 -3.56 6.63
C ALA A 83 -6.23 -4.45 5.57
N MET A 84 -5.57 -3.82 4.59
CA MET A 84 -4.79 -4.43 3.52
C MET A 84 -3.34 -4.66 3.97
N ASP A 85 -2.49 -5.20 3.09
CA ASP A 85 -1.06 -5.40 3.38
C ASP A 85 -0.39 -4.10 3.90
N THR A 86 -0.70 -2.92 3.34
CA THR A 86 -0.13 -1.63 3.80
C THR A 86 -0.46 -1.28 5.26
N ALA A 87 -1.59 -1.79 5.78
CA ALA A 87 -1.97 -1.68 7.20
C ALA A 87 -1.22 -2.68 8.10
N GLN A 88 -0.16 -3.32 7.60
CA GLN A 88 0.63 -4.36 8.27
C GLN A 88 -0.13 -5.67 8.52
N ARG A 89 -1.13 -5.98 7.68
CA ARG A 89 -1.86 -7.25 7.73
C ARG A 89 -0.92 -8.43 7.48
N ASN A 90 -1.03 -9.53 8.25
CA ASN A 90 -0.07 -10.65 8.29
C ASN A 90 1.39 -10.29 8.68
N MET A 91 1.62 -9.05 9.11
CA MET A 91 2.94 -8.52 9.41
C MET A 91 2.89 -7.50 10.56
N GLY A 92 2.11 -7.78 11.60
CA GLY A 92 2.08 -7.00 12.84
C GLY A 92 0.69 -6.62 13.33
N LEU A 93 -0.25 -6.30 12.44
CA LEU A 93 -1.61 -5.97 12.84
C LEU A 93 -2.37 -7.25 13.21
N ASP A 94 -2.75 -7.37 14.48
CA ASP A 94 -3.44 -8.56 14.98
C ASP A 94 -4.94 -8.58 14.60
N PRO A 95 -5.62 -9.75 14.70
CA PRO A 95 -7.02 -9.88 14.32
C PRO A 95 -7.99 -8.98 15.10
N ALA A 96 -7.71 -8.66 16.37
CA ALA A 96 -8.59 -7.82 17.16
C ALA A 96 -8.49 -6.36 16.71
N ALA A 97 -7.26 -5.84 16.57
CA ALA A 97 -7.02 -4.50 16.03
C ALA A 97 -7.56 -4.35 14.60
N THR A 98 -7.44 -5.39 13.78
CA THR A 98 -7.99 -5.40 12.42
C THR A 98 -9.51 -5.25 12.42
N ARG A 99 -10.24 -6.06 13.20
CA ARG A 99 -11.71 -5.99 13.24
C ARG A 99 -12.19 -4.59 13.65
N GLU A 100 -11.53 -4.01 14.66
CA GLU A 100 -11.82 -2.66 15.12
C GLU A 100 -11.51 -1.60 14.04
N LEU A 101 -10.39 -1.74 13.32
CA LEU A 101 -10.04 -0.87 12.20
C LEU A 101 -11.11 -0.89 11.11
N VAL A 102 -11.57 -2.09 10.69
CA VAL A 102 -12.63 -2.26 9.69
C VAL A 102 -13.91 -1.54 10.14
N THR A 103 -14.36 -1.81 11.37
CA THR A 103 -15.60 -1.22 11.90
C THR A 103 -15.51 0.31 12.00
N ARG A 104 -14.40 0.85 12.51
CA ARG A 104 -14.20 2.29 12.65
C ARG A 104 -14.10 2.98 11.30
N SER A 105 -13.23 2.50 10.42
CA SER A 105 -13.01 3.12 9.11
C SER A 105 -14.28 3.11 8.26
N ALA A 106 -15.07 2.04 8.30
CA ALA A 106 -16.34 1.99 7.59
C ALA A 106 -17.38 2.99 8.13
N ARG A 107 -17.42 3.18 9.46
CA ARG A 107 -18.26 4.19 10.10
C ARG A 107 -17.83 5.61 9.69
N GLU A 108 -16.54 5.90 9.73
CA GLU A 108 -16.00 7.21 9.32
C GLU A 108 -16.28 7.47 7.82
N ALA A 109 -16.08 6.46 6.97
CA ALA A 109 -16.38 6.57 5.54
C ALA A 109 -17.84 6.97 5.29
N ARG A 110 -18.81 6.34 5.98
CA ARG A 110 -20.22 6.73 5.89
C ARG A 110 -20.48 8.17 6.32
N SER A 111 -19.78 8.66 7.35
CA SER A 111 -19.99 10.01 7.89
C SER A 111 -19.63 11.13 6.91
N VAL A 112 -18.73 10.85 5.96
CA VAL A 112 -18.25 11.81 4.96
C VAL A 112 -18.59 11.42 3.51
N GLY A 113 -19.34 10.33 3.30
CA GLY A 113 -19.59 9.79 1.96
C GLY A 113 -18.33 9.26 1.26
N GLY A 114 -17.30 8.88 2.03
CA GLY A 114 -16.05 8.35 1.53
C GLY A 114 -16.19 6.93 0.97
N ARG A 115 -15.45 6.62 -0.09
CA ARG A 115 -15.35 5.24 -0.63
C ARG A 115 -14.41 4.42 0.24
N ILE A 116 -14.82 3.22 0.62
CA ILE A 116 -14.00 2.28 1.38
C ILE A 116 -14.15 0.84 0.89
N VAL A 117 -13.01 0.16 0.78
CA VAL A 117 -12.92 -1.30 0.70
C VAL A 117 -11.99 -1.81 1.79
N VAL A 118 -12.21 -3.03 2.29
CA VAL A 118 -11.38 -3.63 3.33
C VAL A 118 -10.88 -5.02 2.96
N GLY A 119 -9.69 -5.35 3.43
CA GLY A 119 -9.07 -6.65 3.24
C GLY A 119 -9.72 -7.75 4.09
N VAL A 120 -10.16 -8.82 3.44
CA VAL A 120 -10.65 -10.07 4.05
C VAL A 120 -9.61 -11.16 3.80
N ASN A 121 -9.10 -11.77 4.87
CA ASN A 121 -8.06 -12.80 4.83
C ASN A 121 -8.47 -13.99 5.73
N THR A 122 -7.54 -14.87 6.08
CA THR A 122 -7.71 -15.98 7.04
C THR A 122 -6.68 -15.91 8.16
N ASP A 123 -6.23 -14.72 8.49
CA ASP A 123 -5.18 -14.43 9.47
C ASP A 123 -5.66 -14.44 10.92
N ASP A 124 -6.95 -14.68 11.15
CA ASP A 124 -7.51 -15.04 12.44
C ASP A 124 -7.35 -16.53 12.78
N LEU A 125 -6.88 -17.34 11.83
CA LEU A 125 -6.45 -18.71 12.10
C LEU A 125 -5.05 -18.71 12.74
N PRO A 126 -4.76 -19.65 13.67
CA PRO A 126 -3.41 -19.87 14.16
C PRO A 126 -2.46 -20.21 13.02
N ASP A 127 -1.20 -19.79 13.12
CA ASP A 127 -0.20 -20.13 12.11
C ASP A 127 0.02 -21.65 12.06
N GLY A 128 0.01 -22.20 10.84
CA GLY A 128 0.12 -23.63 10.59
C GLY A 128 -0.75 -24.11 9.42
N PRO A 129 -0.87 -25.44 9.23
CA PRO A 129 -1.80 -26.02 8.27
C PRO A 129 -3.24 -25.89 8.74
N ALA A 130 -4.14 -25.56 7.81
CA ALA A 130 -5.58 -25.53 8.03
C ALA A 130 -6.28 -26.34 6.93
N GLY A 131 -7.33 -27.07 7.30
CA GLY A 131 -8.17 -27.79 6.35
C GLY A 131 -9.04 -26.84 5.52
N GLU A 132 -9.53 -27.32 4.37
CA GLU A 132 -10.33 -26.52 3.42
C GLU A 132 -11.51 -25.81 4.11
N GLN A 133 -12.27 -26.51 4.95
CA GLN A 133 -13.39 -25.93 5.70
C GLN A 133 -12.95 -24.80 6.64
N GLN A 134 -11.84 -24.97 7.36
CA GLN A 134 -11.35 -23.96 8.29
C GLN A 134 -10.94 -22.67 7.56
N VAL A 135 -10.35 -22.81 6.37
CA VAL A 135 -9.99 -21.68 5.50
C VAL A 135 -11.24 -20.97 4.99
N VAL A 136 -12.25 -21.71 4.51
CA VAL A 136 -13.54 -21.13 4.09
C VAL A 136 -14.22 -20.40 5.24
N ASP A 137 -14.33 -21.03 6.41
CA ASP A 137 -14.98 -20.43 7.57
C ASP A 137 -14.27 -19.16 8.04
N ALA A 138 -12.93 -19.12 7.94
CA ALA A 138 -12.16 -17.92 8.27
C ALA A 138 -12.44 -16.76 7.33
N TYR A 139 -12.41 -17.01 6.01
CA TYR A 139 -12.79 -16.01 5.02
C TYR A 139 -14.22 -15.51 5.25
N VAL A 140 -15.19 -16.42 5.41
CA VAL A 140 -16.62 -16.08 5.56
C VAL A 140 -16.87 -15.26 6.83
N ARG A 141 -16.24 -15.60 7.96
CA ARG A 141 -16.36 -14.79 9.19
C ARG A 141 -15.87 -13.35 8.99
N GLN A 142 -14.73 -13.17 8.34
CA GLN A 142 -14.17 -11.84 8.08
C GLN A 142 -14.98 -11.08 7.01
N LEU A 143 -15.48 -11.79 6.00
CA LEU A 143 -16.38 -11.27 4.97
C LEU A 143 -17.64 -10.67 5.60
N HIS A 144 -18.37 -11.45 6.40
CA HIS A 144 -19.58 -10.97 7.06
C HIS A 144 -19.30 -9.79 8.00
N HIS A 145 -18.18 -9.80 8.73
CA HIS A 145 -17.80 -8.64 9.56
C HIS A 145 -17.60 -7.36 8.73
N ALA A 146 -16.98 -7.47 7.55
CA ALA A 146 -16.80 -6.33 6.65
C ALA A 146 -18.14 -5.82 6.08
N GLU A 147 -19.02 -6.74 5.70
CA GLU A 147 -20.36 -6.42 5.17
C GLU A 147 -21.29 -5.82 6.22
N ASP A 148 -21.32 -6.39 7.43
CA ASP A 148 -22.05 -5.86 8.59
C ASP A 148 -21.54 -4.45 8.96
N ALA A 149 -20.23 -4.23 8.83
CA ALA A 149 -19.64 -2.91 9.00
C ALA A 149 -19.98 -1.95 7.86
N GLY A 150 -20.55 -2.41 6.74
CA GLY A 150 -20.94 -1.63 5.56
C GLY A 150 -19.77 -1.23 4.66
N ALA A 151 -18.70 -2.02 4.60
CA ALA A 151 -17.54 -1.80 3.74
C ALA A 151 -17.56 -2.70 2.50
N GLY A 152 -17.00 -2.22 1.38
CA GLY A 152 -16.70 -3.10 0.24
C GLY A 152 -15.57 -4.08 0.58
N VAL A 153 -15.48 -5.19 -0.14
CA VAL A 153 -14.59 -6.30 0.23
C VAL A 153 -13.51 -6.54 -0.83
N VAL A 154 -12.27 -6.67 -0.36
CA VAL A 154 -11.15 -7.23 -1.12
C VAL A 154 -10.79 -8.58 -0.52
N LEU A 155 -11.03 -9.67 -1.27
CA LEU A 155 -10.60 -11.02 -0.88
C LEU A 155 -9.09 -11.14 -1.09
N MET A 156 -8.34 -10.94 0.00
CA MET A 156 -6.88 -11.02 0.02
C MET A 156 -6.40 -12.46 -0.17
N ALA A 157 -5.20 -12.61 -0.73
CA ALA A 157 -4.50 -13.90 -0.74
C ALA A 157 -4.22 -14.39 0.70
N SER A 158 -4.38 -15.69 0.93
CA SER A 158 -4.27 -16.34 2.24
C SER A 158 -3.06 -17.28 2.30
N ARG A 159 -2.20 -17.10 3.30
CA ARG A 159 -1.08 -18.02 3.57
C ARG A 159 -1.56 -19.45 3.84
N HIS A 160 -2.70 -19.59 4.51
CA HIS A 160 -3.31 -20.90 4.79
C HIS A 160 -3.80 -21.58 3.51
N LEU A 161 -4.46 -20.84 2.63
CA LEU A 161 -4.90 -21.36 1.34
C LEU A 161 -3.71 -21.71 0.43
N ALA A 162 -2.65 -20.90 0.43
CA ALA A 162 -1.42 -21.20 -0.29
C ALA A 162 -0.80 -22.53 0.16
N ARG A 163 -0.69 -22.76 1.47
CA ARG A 163 -0.19 -24.02 2.04
C ARG A 163 -1.09 -25.21 1.72
N LEU A 164 -2.41 -25.04 1.87
CA LEU A 164 -3.39 -26.08 1.53
C LEU A 164 -3.27 -26.50 0.06
N ALA A 165 -3.17 -25.53 -0.84
CA ALA A 165 -3.02 -25.77 -2.27
C ALA A 165 -1.68 -26.44 -2.62
N ARG A 166 -0.57 -26.04 -1.98
CA ARG A 166 0.75 -26.67 -2.15
C ARG A 166 0.78 -28.14 -1.73
N GLY A 167 -0.11 -28.56 -0.82
CA GLY A 167 -0.26 -29.95 -0.41
C GLY A 167 -1.12 -30.80 -1.34
N SER A 168 -1.67 -30.24 -2.42
CA SER A 168 -2.55 -30.91 -3.37
C SER A 168 -1.86 -31.12 -4.72
N ASP A 169 -2.09 -32.27 -5.36
CA ASP A 169 -1.65 -32.54 -6.74
C ASP A 169 -2.40 -31.66 -7.77
N ASP A 170 -3.51 -31.04 -7.36
CA ASP A 170 -4.31 -30.11 -8.17
C ASP A 170 -4.58 -28.82 -7.39
N ALA A 171 -3.53 -28.01 -7.24
CA ALA A 171 -3.60 -26.70 -6.61
C ALA A 171 -4.65 -25.75 -7.25
N PRO A 172 -4.74 -25.63 -8.61
CA PRO A 172 -5.77 -24.82 -9.26
C PRO A 172 -7.20 -25.13 -8.79
N SER A 173 -7.56 -26.42 -8.70
CA SER A 173 -8.90 -26.82 -8.25
C SER A 173 -9.15 -26.49 -6.77
N VAL A 174 -8.13 -26.53 -5.91
CA VAL A 174 -8.25 -26.11 -4.50
C VAL A 174 -8.62 -24.62 -4.43
N PHE A 175 -7.93 -23.76 -5.17
CA PHE A 175 -8.25 -22.33 -5.23
C PHE A 175 -9.68 -22.11 -5.73
N ARG A 176 -10.06 -22.74 -6.84
CA ARG A 176 -11.41 -22.58 -7.41
C ARG A 176 -12.51 -22.98 -6.43
N ARG A 177 -12.39 -24.13 -5.76
CA ARG A 177 -13.38 -24.60 -4.78
C ARG A 177 -13.49 -23.65 -3.58
N VAL A 178 -12.36 -23.22 -3.01
CA VAL A 178 -12.39 -22.33 -1.83
C VAL A 178 -12.96 -20.96 -2.19
N TYR A 179 -12.49 -20.33 -3.27
CA TYR A 179 -13.02 -19.03 -3.69
C TYR A 179 -14.50 -19.12 -4.06
N ALA A 180 -14.96 -20.15 -4.77
CA ALA A 180 -16.38 -20.32 -5.09
C ALA A 180 -17.24 -20.33 -3.81
N ARG A 181 -16.86 -21.15 -2.83
CA ARG A 181 -17.59 -21.29 -1.56
C ARG A 181 -17.60 -20.00 -0.73
N VAL A 182 -16.55 -19.19 -0.79
CA VAL A 182 -16.49 -17.88 -0.10
C VAL A 182 -17.34 -16.85 -0.84
N ILE A 183 -17.20 -16.76 -2.16
CA ILE A 183 -17.93 -15.80 -3.01
C ILE A 183 -19.44 -16.04 -2.96
N GLU A 184 -19.89 -17.30 -2.88
CA GLU A 184 -21.30 -17.67 -2.69
C GLU A 184 -21.91 -17.10 -1.39
N GLN A 185 -21.11 -16.75 -0.39
CA GLN A 185 -21.57 -16.16 0.87
C GLN A 185 -21.59 -14.63 0.84
N ALA A 186 -21.00 -13.99 -0.17
CA ALA A 186 -20.96 -12.54 -0.25
C ALA A 186 -22.34 -11.97 -0.64
N SER A 187 -22.78 -10.95 0.10
CA SER A 187 -24.01 -10.20 -0.17
C SER A 187 -23.84 -9.12 -1.24
N ALA A 188 -22.59 -8.74 -1.55
CA ALA A 188 -22.23 -7.75 -2.56
C ALA A 188 -21.00 -8.17 -3.38
N PRO A 189 -20.81 -7.62 -4.61
CA PRO A 189 -19.65 -7.94 -5.43
C PRO A 189 -18.31 -7.66 -4.73
N VAL A 190 -17.39 -8.63 -4.79
CA VAL A 190 -16.07 -8.54 -4.16
C VAL A 190 -14.98 -8.24 -5.19
N VAL A 191 -13.85 -7.71 -4.72
CA VAL A 191 -12.63 -7.57 -5.52
C VAL A 191 -11.65 -8.67 -5.11
N LEU A 192 -11.07 -9.40 -6.06
CA LEU A 192 -10.01 -10.35 -5.76
C LEU A 192 -8.67 -9.62 -5.57
N HIS A 193 -7.77 -10.14 -4.75
CA HIS A 193 -6.41 -9.60 -4.64
C HIS A 193 -5.37 -10.70 -4.83
N TRP A 194 -4.56 -10.53 -5.88
CA TRP A 194 -3.38 -11.33 -6.15
C TRP A 194 -2.13 -10.60 -5.63
N LEU A 195 -1.70 -10.98 -4.42
CA LEU A 195 -0.46 -10.49 -3.82
C LEU A 195 0.71 -11.40 -4.20
N GLY A 196 1.76 -10.82 -4.80
CA GLY A 196 2.97 -11.55 -5.20
C GLY A 196 3.95 -11.81 -4.07
N GLU A 197 4.88 -12.73 -4.32
CA GLU A 197 5.89 -13.19 -3.34
C GLU A 197 6.89 -12.11 -2.90
N ALA A 198 7.10 -11.07 -3.71
CA ALA A 198 7.91 -9.91 -3.32
C ALA A 198 7.33 -9.19 -2.09
N PHE A 199 6.00 -9.23 -1.90
CA PHE A 199 5.33 -8.62 -0.76
C PHE A 199 5.12 -9.61 0.39
N ASP A 200 4.92 -10.88 0.08
CA ASP A 200 4.76 -11.95 1.07
C ASP A 200 5.30 -13.28 0.54
N PRO A 201 6.52 -13.69 0.94
CA PRO A 201 7.14 -14.91 0.45
C PRO A 201 6.32 -16.20 0.70
N GLU A 202 5.44 -16.22 1.71
CA GLU A 202 4.59 -17.37 2.01
C GLU A 202 3.53 -17.64 0.92
N LEU A 203 3.29 -16.65 0.05
CA LEU A 203 2.35 -16.70 -1.07
C LEU A 203 3.00 -17.11 -2.40
N ALA A 204 4.27 -17.53 -2.40
CA ALA A 204 4.94 -18.03 -3.60
C ALA A 204 4.08 -19.08 -4.33
N GLY A 205 3.88 -18.85 -5.64
CA GLY A 205 3.08 -19.72 -6.51
C GLY A 205 1.56 -19.64 -6.32
N TYR A 206 1.03 -18.59 -5.68
CA TYR A 206 -0.42 -18.40 -5.49
C TYR A 206 -1.21 -18.58 -6.81
N PHE A 207 -2.43 -19.11 -6.72
CA PHE A 207 -3.25 -19.56 -7.87
C PHE A 207 -2.66 -20.71 -8.71
N GLY A 208 -1.58 -21.37 -8.26
CA GLY A 208 -1.02 -22.55 -8.92
C GLY A 208 0.12 -22.26 -9.90
N GLY A 209 0.72 -21.07 -9.84
CA GLY A 209 1.77 -20.61 -10.76
C GLY A 209 3.14 -21.29 -10.61
N ALA A 210 3.31 -22.19 -9.64
CA ALA A 210 4.57 -22.90 -9.38
C ALA A 210 4.54 -24.38 -9.83
N ALA A 211 3.68 -24.75 -10.79
CA ALA A 211 3.74 -26.10 -11.35
C ALA A 211 5.10 -26.29 -12.04
N ALA A 212 5.85 -27.31 -11.61
CA ALA A 212 6.99 -27.82 -12.36
C ALA A 212 6.57 -28.07 -13.82
N PRO A 213 7.47 -27.87 -14.81
CA PRO A 213 7.14 -28.13 -16.20
C PRO A 213 6.58 -29.55 -16.34
N ALA A 214 5.41 -29.67 -16.98
CA ALA A 214 4.75 -30.95 -17.18
C ALA A 214 5.73 -31.94 -17.85
N PRO A 215 5.75 -33.23 -17.44
CA PRO A 215 6.56 -34.23 -18.12
C PRO A 215 6.22 -34.24 -19.61
N ALA A 216 7.26 -34.38 -20.45
CA ALA A 216 7.09 -34.44 -21.89
C ALA A 216 6.08 -35.54 -22.27
N GLY A 217 4.95 -35.15 -22.89
CA GLY A 217 3.87 -36.06 -23.27
C GLY A 217 2.55 -35.93 -22.48
N ALA A 218 2.43 -34.96 -21.56
CA ALA A 218 1.14 -34.66 -20.92
C ALA A 218 0.10 -34.18 -21.94
N PRO A 219 -1.18 -34.60 -21.83
CA PRO A 219 -2.21 -34.36 -22.85
C PRO A 219 -2.65 -32.89 -23.00
N ALA A 220 -2.25 -31.98 -22.10
CA ALA A 220 -2.38 -30.53 -22.22
C ALA A 220 -1.44 -29.84 -21.21
N PRO A 221 -0.98 -28.59 -21.45
CA PRO A 221 -0.26 -27.81 -20.44
C PRO A 221 -1.16 -27.54 -19.23
N ALA A 222 -0.60 -27.60 -18.03
CA ALA A 222 -1.31 -27.24 -16.80
C ALA A 222 -1.77 -25.77 -16.85
N PRO A 223 -2.92 -25.42 -16.26
CA PRO A 223 -3.39 -24.04 -16.24
C PRO A 223 -2.40 -23.14 -15.51
N THR A 224 -2.16 -21.94 -16.05
CA THR A 224 -1.34 -20.93 -15.38
C THR A 224 -2.09 -20.32 -14.18
N ALA A 225 -1.38 -19.60 -13.30
CA ALA A 225 -2.01 -18.83 -12.24
C ALA A 225 -3.06 -17.82 -12.79
N ALA A 226 -2.75 -17.19 -13.93
CA ALA A 226 -3.68 -16.31 -14.63
C ALA A 226 -4.93 -17.07 -15.11
N ASP A 227 -4.78 -18.28 -15.66
CA ASP A 227 -5.92 -19.09 -16.09
C ASP A 227 -6.82 -19.49 -14.92
N THR A 228 -6.22 -19.82 -13.77
CA THR A 228 -6.94 -20.17 -12.55
C THR A 228 -7.75 -19.00 -12.01
N VAL A 229 -7.15 -17.82 -11.84
CA VAL A 229 -7.88 -16.66 -11.32
C VAL A 229 -8.96 -16.18 -12.30
N LEU A 230 -8.69 -16.21 -13.61
CA LEU A 230 -9.71 -15.89 -14.62
C LEU A 230 -10.85 -16.92 -14.61
N ALA A 231 -10.58 -18.20 -14.31
CA ALA A 231 -11.64 -19.19 -14.14
C ALA A 231 -12.51 -18.88 -12.93
N ILE A 232 -11.91 -18.51 -11.79
CA ILE A 232 -12.66 -18.06 -10.59
C ILE A 232 -13.57 -16.88 -10.95
N MET A 233 -13.05 -15.87 -11.65
CA MET A 233 -13.83 -14.69 -12.03
C MET A 233 -14.98 -15.02 -13.00
N ARG A 234 -14.74 -15.89 -13.99
CA ARG A 234 -15.79 -16.33 -14.92
C ARG A 234 -16.88 -17.14 -14.21
N ASP A 235 -16.49 -18.05 -13.32
CA ASP A 235 -17.43 -18.90 -12.58
C ASP A 235 -18.29 -18.05 -11.62
N ALA A 236 -17.70 -17.01 -11.02
CA ALA A 236 -18.39 -16.08 -10.11
C ALA A 236 -19.29 -15.05 -10.81
N GLY A 237 -19.06 -14.75 -12.09
CA GLY A 237 -19.81 -13.75 -12.84
C GLY A 237 -19.72 -12.35 -12.22
N GLU A 238 -20.86 -11.68 -12.09
CA GLU A 238 -20.94 -10.31 -11.53
C GLU A 238 -20.63 -10.22 -10.02
N GLN A 239 -20.54 -11.35 -9.32
CA GLN A 239 -20.17 -11.37 -7.90
C GLN A 239 -18.69 -11.01 -7.69
N VAL A 240 -17.86 -11.03 -8.74
CA VAL A 240 -16.51 -10.47 -8.71
C VAL A 240 -16.47 -9.22 -9.58
N SER A 241 -16.36 -8.06 -8.94
CA SER A 241 -16.36 -6.75 -9.60
C SER A 241 -14.98 -6.32 -10.13
N GLY A 242 -13.93 -7.04 -9.76
CA GLY A 242 -12.58 -6.74 -10.23
C GLY A 242 -11.49 -7.55 -9.56
N ILE A 243 -10.25 -7.25 -9.94
CA ILE A 243 -9.05 -7.82 -9.34
C ILE A 243 -7.99 -6.76 -9.15
N LYS A 244 -7.36 -6.75 -7.98
CA LYS A 244 -6.09 -6.08 -7.73
C LYS A 244 -4.93 -7.04 -7.98
N MET A 245 -3.98 -6.63 -8.83
CA MET A 245 -2.77 -7.41 -9.11
C MET A 245 -1.52 -6.70 -8.57
N SER A 246 -0.81 -7.34 -7.64
CA SER A 246 0.42 -6.81 -7.01
C SER A 246 1.60 -7.74 -7.28
N LEU A 247 2.01 -7.84 -8.55
CA LEU A 247 3.18 -8.63 -8.98
C LEU A 247 4.39 -7.78 -9.36
N LEU A 248 4.25 -6.44 -9.45
CA LEU A 248 5.27 -5.53 -9.97
C LEU A 248 5.73 -5.88 -11.39
N ASP A 249 4.78 -6.35 -12.21
CA ASP A 249 4.97 -6.80 -13.59
C ASP A 249 3.84 -6.23 -14.45
N ALA A 250 4.15 -5.11 -15.14
CA ALA A 250 3.21 -4.38 -15.97
C ALA A 250 2.74 -5.17 -17.20
N ASP A 251 3.59 -6.03 -17.75
CA ASP A 251 3.26 -6.88 -18.91
C ASP A 251 2.26 -7.97 -18.48
N ALA A 252 2.49 -8.60 -17.32
CA ALA A 252 1.57 -9.56 -16.75
C ALA A 252 0.22 -8.93 -16.40
N GLU A 253 0.19 -7.72 -15.85
CA GLU A 253 -1.06 -6.98 -15.60
C GLU A 253 -1.80 -6.68 -16.91
N THR A 254 -1.09 -6.18 -17.92
CA THR A 254 -1.68 -5.87 -19.23
C THR A 254 -2.25 -7.13 -19.89
N ALA A 255 -1.54 -8.25 -19.82
CA ALA A 255 -1.98 -9.53 -20.34
C ALA A 255 -3.23 -10.08 -19.60
N LEU A 256 -3.30 -9.91 -18.28
CA LEU A 256 -4.47 -10.30 -17.49
C LEU A 256 -5.68 -9.39 -17.79
N ARG A 257 -5.46 -8.07 -17.85
CA ARG A 257 -6.48 -7.05 -18.13
C ARG A 257 -7.19 -7.30 -19.46
N ALA A 258 -6.45 -7.68 -20.49
CA ALA A 258 -6.99 -7.98 -21.82
C ALA A 258 -7.96 -9.19 -21.84
N ARG A 259 -7.99 -9.99 -20.77
CA ARG A 259 -8.77 -11.24 -20.66
C ARG A 259 -9.84 -11.19 -19.57
N LEU A 260 -9.97 -10.06 -18.86
CA LEU A 260 -10.98 -9.91 -17.81
C LEU A 260 -12.39 -9.96 -18.39
N PRO A 261 -13.40 -10.43 -17.63
CA PRO A 261 -14.79 -10.22 -17.95
C PRO A 261 -15.09 -8.72 -18.13
N GLU A 262 -15.98 -8.35 -19.05
CA GLU A 262 -16.31 -6.94 -19.35
C GLU A 262 -16.85 -6.18 -18.13
N THR A 263 -17.47 -6.88 -17.19
CA THR A 263 -18.02 -6.34 -15.94
C THR A 263 -16.98 -6.11 -14.85
N ALA A 264 -15.75 -6.62 -15.03
CA ALA A 264 -14.71 -6.61 -14.00
C ALA A 264 -13.65 -5.53 -14.26
N ARG A 265 -13.24 -4.85 -13.19
CA ARG A 265 -12.18 -3.84 -13.23
C ARG A 265 -10.80 -4.46 -12.98
N MET A 266 -9.79 -3.99 -13.71
CA MET A 266 -8.40 -4.15 -13.31
C MET A 266 -8.03 -3.02 -12.36
N TYR A 267 -7.65 -3.36 -11.13
CA TYR A 267 -6.99 -2.43 -10.21
C TYR A 267 -5.50 -2.69 -10.25
N THR A 268 -4.71 -1.73 -10.74
CA THR A 268 -3.27 -1.84 -10.61
C THR A 268 -2.89 -1.80 -9.14
N GLY A 269 -2.14 -2.81 -8.74
CA GLY A 269 -1.41 -2.87 -7.48
C GLY A 269 0.10 -2.83 -7.72
N ASP A 270 0.51 -2.35 -8.90
CA ASP A 270 1.89 -2.21 -9.33
C ASP A 270 2.41 -0.80 -8.97
N ASP A 271 3.11 -0.72 -7.84
CA ASP A 271 3.70 0.52 -7.34
C ASP A 271 4.99 0.93 -8.12
N PHE A 272 5.38 0.23 -9.18
CA PHE A 272 6.53 0.54 -10.05
C PHE A 272 6.14 1.18 -11.39
N HIS A 273 4.95 0.86 -11.90
CA HIS A 273 4.55 1.15 -13.29
C HIS A 273 3.15 1.78 -13.41
N TYR A 274 2.59 2.29 -12.30
CA TYR A 274 1.21 2.77 -12.24
C TYR A 274 0.91 3.92 -13.21
N VAL A 275 1.89 4.72 -13.65
CA VAL A 275 1.62 5.85 -14.56
C VAL A 275 1.09 5.34 -15.90
N ASP A 276 1.78 4.37 -16.52
CA ASP A 276 1.38 3.82 -17.81
C ASP A 276 0.11 2.96 -17.69
N LEU A 277 -0.02 2.20 -16.60
CA LEU A 277 -1.18 1.34 -16.36
C LEU A 277 -2.48 2.15 -16.18
N ILE A 278 -2.41 3.28 -15.46
CA ILE A 278 -3.56 4.17 -15.21
C ILE A 278 -3.88 5.06 -16.42
N ALA A 279 -2.85 5.60 -17.10
CA ALA A 279 -3.05 6.33 -18.36
C ALA A 279 -3.80 5.43 -19.35
N GLY A 280 -3.36 4.17 -19.48
CA GLY A 280 -3.90 3.20 -20.41
C GLY A 280 -3.35 3.39 -21.81
N ALA A 281 -3.89 2.63 -22.75
CA ALA A 281 -3.52 2.67 -24.15
C ALA A 281 -4.74 2.44 -25.06
N PRO A 282 -4.74 2.98 -26.28
CA PRO A 282 -5.72 2.63 -27.28
C PRO A 282 -5.51 1.17 -27.75
N THR A 283 -6.60 0.43 -27.90
CA THR A 283 -6.61 -0.90 -28.51
C THR A 283 -6.80 -0.82 -30.03
N ALA A 284 -6.55 -1.93 -30.73
CA ALA A 284 -6.65 -2.00 -32.19
C ALA A 284 -8.05 -1.66 -32.74
N ASP A 285 -9.09 -1.83 -31.92
CA ASP A 285 -10.48 -1.46 -32.20
C ASP A 285 -10.85 -0.02 -31.79
N GLY A 286 -9.87 0.77 -31.34
CA GLY A 286 -10.04 2.18 -30.99
C GLY A 286 -10.60 2.46 -29.59
N ARG A 287 -10.83 1.43 -28.77
CA ARG A 287 -11.19 1.63 -27.35
C ARG A 287 -9.97 2.06 -26.54
N HIS A 288 -10.18 2.78 -25.44
CA HIS A 288 -9.09 3.14 -24.52
C HIS A 288 -9.15 2.25 -23.29
N VAL A 289 -8.17 1.37 -23.13
CA VAL A 289 -8.14 0.40 -22.02
C VAL A 289 -7.11 0.85 -21.00
N HIS A 290 -7.53 0.90 -19.74
CA HIS A 290 -6.74 1.36 -18.61
C HIS A 290 -7.00 0.48 -17.39
N SER A 291 -6.13 0.61 -16.40
CA SER A 291 -6.36 0.08 -15.06
C SER A 291 -6.89 1.20 -14.17
N ASP A 292 -7.87 0.88 -13.32
CA ASP A 292 -8.15 1.63 -12.10
C ASP A 292 -7.00 1.37 -11.10
N ALA A 293 -7.03 1.96 -9.90
CA ALA A 293 -5.90 1.88 -8.97
C ALA A 293 -6.29 1.47 -7.55
N LEU A 294 -5.49 0.58 -6.95
CA LEU A 294 -5.52 0.26 -5.52
C LEU A 294 -4.07 0.13 -5.03
N LEU A 295 -3.43 1.27 -4.71
CA LEU A 295 -1.97 1.38 -4.56
C LEU A 295 -1.55 1.80 -3.15
N GLY A 296 -0.41 1.28 -2.69
CA GLY A 296 0.23 1.75 -1.46
C GLY A 296 0.92 3.10 -1.66
N ALA A 297 1.56 3.30 -2.81
CA ALA A 297 2.25 4.53 -3.17
C ALA A 297 1.32 5.77 -3.10
N PHE A 298 0.04 5.60 -3.44
CA PHE A 298 -0.92 6.70 -3.40
C PHE A 298 -1.29 7.14 -1.98
N ALA A 299 -1.07 6.30 -0.96
CA ALA A 299 -1.17 6.77 0.43
C ALA A 299 -0.02 7.74 0.77
N ALA A 300 1.18 7.56 0.21
CA ALA A 300 2.30 8.45 0.46
C ALA A 300 2.26 9.77 -0.35
N MET A 301 1.40 9.85 -1.38
CA MET A 301 1.43 10.93 -2.37
C MET A 301 0.02 11.34 -2.80
N ALA A 302 -0.94 11.29 -1.87
CA ALA A 302 -2.36 11.51 -2.13
C ALA A 302 -2.67 12.82 -2.89
N PRO A 303 -2.07 13.98 -2.55
CA PRO A 303 -2.30 15.22 -3.31
C PRO A 303 -1.90 15.11 -4.79
N ILE A 304 -0.73 14.52 -5.08
CA ILE A 304 -0.21 14.37 -6.45
C ILE A 304 -1.06 13.37 -7.22
N ALA A 305 -1.40 12.23 -6.61
CA ALA A 305 -2.26 11.22 -7.23
C ALA A 305 -3.64 11.79 -7.60
N SER A 306 -4.24 12.55 -6.68
CA SER A 306 -5.53 13.23 -6.89
C SER A 306 -5.45 14.22 -8.04
N ALA A 307 -4.48 15.15 -8.01
CA ALA A 307 -4.34 16.17 -9.05
C ALA A 307 -4.04 15.55 -10.43
N ALA A 308 -3.18 14.53 -10.48
CA ALA A 308 -2.86 13.84 -11.72
C ALA A 308 -4.09 13.16 -12.33
N VAL A 309 -4.81 12.35 -11.55
CA VAL A 309 -5.98 11.61 -12.05
C VAL A 309 -7.05 12.57 -12.58
N ARG A 310 -7.30 13.70 -11.92
CA ARG A 310 -8.23 14.73 -12.41
C ARG A 310 -7.77 15.44 -13.67
N ALA A 311 -6.49 15.38 -14.00
CA ALA A 311 -5.99 15.95 -15.25
C ALA A 311 -6.39 15.10 -16.47
N LEU A 312 -6.75 13.82 -16.28
CA LEU A 312 -7.27 13.01 -17.38
C LEU A 312 -8.58 13.61 -17.94
N PRO A 313 -8.79 13.57 -19.27
CA PRO A 313 -8.03 12.82 -20.27
C PRO A 313 -6.78 13.53 -20.83
N ASP A 314 -6.35 14.69 -20.30
CA ASP A 314 -5.07 15.29 -20.69
C ASP A 314 -3.89 14.47 -20.13
N GLU A 315 -3.45 13.49 -20.91
CA GLU A 315 -2.33 12.62 -20.57
C GLU A 315 -1.02 13.38 -20.38
N THR A 316 -0.83 14.54 -21.03
CA THR A 316 0.40 15.33 -20.87
C THR A 316 0.48 15.88 -19.45
N SER A 317 -0.61 16.49 -18.98
CA SER A 317 -0.72 17.01 -17.61
C SER A 317 -0.69 15.88 -16.57
N PHE A 318 -1.40 14.77 -16.81
CA PHE A 318 -1.36 13.58 -15.96
C PHE A 318 0.07 13.07 -15.78
N ARG A 319 0.81 12.88 -16.88
CA ARG A 319 2.19 12.36 -16.86
C ARG A 319 3.18 13.37 -16.26
N ALA A 320 2.98 14.67 -16.47
CA ALA A 320 3.82 15.70 -15.88
C ALA A 320 3.73 15.71 -14.34
N LEU A 321 2.54 15.47 -13.79
CA LEU A 321 2.32 15.39 -12.35
C LEU A 321 2.76 14.05 -11.76
N LEU A 322 2.35 12.93 -12.37
CA LEU A 322 2.52 11.61 -11.78
C LEU A 322 3.84 10.94 -12.15
N GLY A 323 4.38 11.19 -13.35
CA GLY A 323 5.63 10.60 -13.84
C GLY A 323 6.81 10.71 -12.87
N PRO A 324 7.12 11.90 -12.31
CA PRO A 324 8.23 12.07 -11.36
C PRO A 324 8.11 11.21 -10.10
N THR A 325 6.89 10.78 -9.74
CA THR A 325 6.63 10.03 -8.51
C THR A 325 7.09 8.58 -8.58
N GLU A 326 7.22 7.99 -9.78
CA GLU A 326 7.62 6.58 -9.91
C GLU A 326 9.02 6.32 -9.38
N ALA A 327 9.93 7.30 -9.48
CA ALA A 327 11.26 7.17 -8.89
C ALA A 327 11.20 7.02 -7.36
N LEU A 328 10.35 7.81 -6.70
CA LEU A 328 10.09 7.68 -5.26
C LEU A 328 9.45 6.34 -4.93
N ALA A 329 8.41 5.95 -5.67
CA ALA A 329 7.69 4.70 -5.43
C ALA A 329 8.60 3.47 -5.60
N ARG A 330 9.34 3.37 -6.71
CA ARG A 330 10.32 2.29 -6.93
C ARG A 330 11.37 2.20 -5.82
N HIS A 331 11.80 3.34 -5.27
CA HIS A 331 12.73 3.36 -4.14
C HIS A 331 12.08 2.86 -2.83
N VAL A 332 10.89 3.37 -2.50
CA VAL A 332 10.13 2.94 -1.31
C VAL A 332 9.84 1.43 -1.35
N PHE A 333 9.51 0.91 -2.52
CA PHE A 333 9.15 -0.49 -2.76
C PHE A 333 10.34 -1.38 -3.21
N SER A 334 11.56 -0.85 -3.18
CA SER A 334 12.79 -1.62 -3.49
C SER A 334 12.97 -2.84 -2.59
N ALA A 335 13.70 -3.85 -3.08
CA ALA A 335 13.97 -5.05 -2.31
C ALA A 335 14.69 -4.75 -0.98
N PRO A 336 14.38 -5.47 0.12
CA PRO A 336 13.23 -6.36 0.32
C PRO A 336 11.89 -5.59 0.32
N THR A 337 11.00 -5.92 -0.63
CA THR A 337 9.82 -5.10 -0.96
C THR A 337 8.81 -5.05 0.18
N TRP A 338 8.61 -6.12 0.95
CA TRP A 338 7.66 -6.16 2.06
C TRP A 338 7.86 -5.06 3.13
N HIS A 339 9.04 -4.45 3.20
CA HIS A 339 9.33 -3.30 4.07
C HIS A 339 8.91 -1.92 3.50
N TYR A 340 8.25 -1.84 2.34
CA TYR A 340 7.78 -0.56 1.76
C TYR A 340 6.89 0.23 2.72
N LYS A 341 6.15 -0.47 3.59
CA LYS A 341 5.30 0.08 4.65
C LYS A 341 6.05 1.07 5.54
N THR A 342 7.34 0.82 5.76
CA THR A 342 8.28 1.73 6.46
C THR A 342 8.39 3.07 5.76
N GLY A 343 8.56 3.07 4.44
CA GLY A 343 8.64 4.30 3.65
C GLY A 343 7.32 5.05 3.61
N ILE A 344 6.19 4.34 3.55
CA ILE A 344 4.85 4.96 3.62
C ILE A 344 4.63 5.66 4.97
N ALA A 345 4.85 4.96 6.08
CA ALA A 345 4.72 5.55 7.42
C ALA A 345 5.74 6.68 7.66
N PHE A 346 6.95 6.54 7.11
CA PHE A 346 7.95 7.60 7.16
C PHE A 346 7.52 8.86 6.43
N LEU A 347 6.98 8.76 5.21
CA LEU A 347 6.45 9.90 4.45
C LEU A 347 5.23 10.52 5.14
N ALA A 348 4.33 9.70 5.70
CA ALA A 348 3.22 10.17 6.52
C ALA A 348 3.72 10.96 7.74
N TRP A 349 4.79 10.48 8.41
CA TRP A 349 5.43 11.22 9.48
C TRP A 349 6.12 12.49 8.98
N LEU A 350 6.76 12.53 7.82
CA LEU A 350 7.34 13.79 7.33
C LEU A 350 6.25 14.85 7.04
N ASN A 351 5.10 14.42 6.51
CA ASN A 351 4.02 15.30 6.07
C ASN A 351 3.00 15.70 7.15
N GLY A 352 3.18 15.32 8.42
CA GLY A 352 2.26 15.74 9.49
C GLY A 352 1.21 14.71 9.89
N HIS A 353 1.08 13.61 9.17
CA HIS A 353 -0.04 12.66 9.28
C HIS A 353 0.09 11.65 10.42
N GLN A 354 1.26 11.55 11.04
CA GLN A 354 1.44 10.83 12.30
C GLN A 354 2.39 11.60 13.24
N PRO A 355 2.25 11.47 14.57
CA PRO A 355 3.00 12.28 15.53
C PRO A 355 4.47 11.86 15.66
N ALA A 356 4.78 10.58 15.50
CA ALA A 356 6.13 10.03 15.64
C ALA A 356 6.42 9.01 14.52
N PHE A 357 7.69 8.82 14.14
CA PHE A 357 8.09 7.74 13.24
C PHE A 357 8.15 6.41 14.01
N ALA A 358 6.98 5.85 14.26
CA ALA A 358 6.78 4.55 14.90
C ALA A 358 5.81 3.72 14.06
N MET A 359 5.90 2.40 14.19
CA MET A 359 5.05 1.44 13.51
C MET A 359 4.80 0.24 14.42
N VAL A 360 3.67 -0.43 14.23
CA VAL A 360 3.32 -1.66 14.94
C VAL A 360 4.43 -2.68 14.77
N GLY A 361 4.79 -3.38 15.85
CA GLY A 361 5.86 -4.38 15.86
C GLY A 361 7.25 -3.83 15.54
N GLY A 362 7.48 -2.52 15.72
CA GLY A 362 8.81 -1.91 15.61
C GLY A 362 9.30 -1.76 14.18
N GLN A 363 8.39 -1.84 13.19
CA GLN A 363 8.77 -1.90 11.77
C GLN A 363 9.31 -0.60 11.17
N HIS A 364 9.32 0.50 11.92
CA HIS A 364 10.00 1.73 11.53
C HIS A 364 11.50 1.51 11.28
N ALA A 365 12.09 0.46 11.88
CA ALA A 365 13.46 0.03 11.64
C ALA A 365 13.66 -0.82 10.36
N GLY A 366 12.61 -1.05 9.56
CA GLY A 366 12.66 -1.88 8.35
C GLY A 366 13.48 -1.31 7.19
N ARG A 367 13.91 -0.04 7.28
CA ARG A 367 14.76 0.64 6.29
C ARG A 367 15.90 1.37 6.99
N SER A 368 17.07 1.38 6.35
CA SER A 368 18.25 2.06 6.87
C SER A 368 18.14 3.58 6.74
N LEU A 369 18.90 4.31 7.56
CA LEU A 369 18.91 5.78 7.50
C LEU A 369 19.32 6.35 6.13
N PRO A 370 20.32 5.79 5.41
CA PRO A 370 20.60 6.20 4.02
C PRO A 370 19.43 5.92 3.06
N HIS A 371 18.69 4.82 3.23
CA HIS A 371 17.50 4.54 2.42
C HIS A 371 16.39 5.58 2.68
N LEU A 372 16.17 5.96 3.94
CA LEU A 372 15.25 7.03 4.30
C LEU A 372 15.73 8.39 3.77
N SER A 373 17.04 8.65 3.76
CA SER A 373 17.59 9.88 3.16
C SER A 373 17.32 9.97 1.67
N GLU A 374 17.44 8.86 0.94
CA GLU A 374 17.11 8.84 -0.48
C GLU A 374 15.60 9.01 -0.72
N THR A 375 14.77 8.47 0.19
CA THR A 375 13.32 8.72 0.20
C THR A 375 13.02 10.22 0.34
N VAL A 376 13.70 10.92 1.25
CA VAL A 376 13.58 12.39 1.41
C VAL A 376 14.00 13.12 0.13
N ARG A 377 15.12 12.74 -0.48
CA ARG A 377 15.60 13.37 -1.72
C ARG A 377 14.58 13.22 -2.85
N LEU A 378 14.05 12.01 -3.04
CA LEU A 378 13.08 11.71 -4.09
C LEU A 378 11.73 12.38 -3.83
N ALA A 379 11.26 12.40 -2.59
CA ALA A 379 10.03 13.10 -2.20
C ALA A 379 10.14 14.62 -2.41
N ASN A 380 11.30 15.21 -2.09
CA ASN A 380 11.57 16.62 -2.39
C ASN A 380 11.61 16.88 -3.91
N ALA A 381 12.19 15.97 -4.69
CA ALA A 381 12.32 16.13 -6.14
C ALA A 381 10.99 16.05 -6.90
N CYS A 382 10.04 15.22 -6.44
CA CYS A 382 8.70 15.14 -7.02
C CYS A 382 7.66 16.04 -6.33
N GLY A 383 8.07 16.82 -5.32
CA GLY A 383 7.16 17.72 -4.59
C GLY A 383 6.15 17.00 -3.69
N ALA A 384 6.46 15.80 -3.20
CA ALA A 384 5.62 15.03 -2.28
C ALA A 384 5.72 15.46 -0.81
N LEU A 385 6.60 16.42 -0.48
CA LEU A 385 6.68 17.03 0.85
C LEU A 385 5.61 18.13 0.97
N GLU A 386 4.50 17.85 1.64
CA GLU A 386 3.31 18.71 1.71
C GLU A 386 3.57 20.01 2.48
N ASP A 387 4.27 19.89 3.63
CA ASP A 387 4.89 21.01 4.35
C ASP A 387 6.41 20.78 4.34
N PRO A 388 7.14 21.36 3.38
CA PRO A 388 8.58 21.16 3.26
C PRO A 388 9.35 21.58 4.52
N SER A 389 8.88 22.60 5.25
CA SER A 389 9.55 23.09 6.47
C SER A 389 9.39 22.11 7.62
N LEU A 390 8.19 21.57 7.82
CA LEU A 390 7.94 20.50 8.80
C LEU A 390 8.75 19.24 8.46
N ALA A 391 8.73 18.82 7.19
CA ALA A 391 9.47 17.65 6.72
C ALA A 391 10.97 17.81 6.97
N ALA A 392 11.56 18.97 6.63
CA ALA A 392 12.96 19.26 6.89
C ALA A 392 13.28 19.20 8.40
N SER A 393 12.45 19.84 9.23
CA SER A 393 12.64 19.83 10.69
C SER A 393 12.59 18.42 11.27
N ARG A 394 11.64 17.58 10.82
CA ARG A 394 11.49 16.19 11.27
C ARG A 394 12.67 15.33 10.83
N TRP A 395 13.01 15.39 9.54
CA TRP A 395 14.13 14.65 8.98
C TRP A 395 15.46 14.99 9.67
N HIS A 396 15.76 16.28 9.85
CA HIS A 396 16.96 16.71 10.56
C HIS A 396 16.95 16.30 12.03
N GLY A 397 15.78 16.25 12.69
CA GLY A 397 15.65 15.70 14.02
C GLY A 397 16.04 14.21 14.10
N LEU A 398 15.59 13.40 13.13
CA LEU A 398 15.97 11.99 13.03
C LEU A 398 17.47 11.80 12.78
N LEU A 399 18.07 12.60 11.89
CA LEU A 399 19.51 12.60 11.67
C LEU A 399 20.29 12.95 12.94
N ALA A 400 19.86 13.97 13.69
CA ALA A 400 20.50 14.38 14.94
C ALA A 400 20.42 13.28 16.03
N LEU A 401 19.26 12.61 16.17
CA LEU A 401 19.09 11.44 17.03
C LEU A 401 20.04 10.30 16.66
N ALA A 402 20.30 10.12 15.36
CA ALA A 402 21.24 9.14 14.84
C ALA A 402 22.72 9.58 14.90
N GLY A 403 23.01 10.76 15.46
CA GLY A 403 24.38 11.29 15.58
C GLY A 403 24.96 11.88 14.29
N VAL A 404 24.12 12.15 13.28
CA VAL A 404 24.54 12.78 12.02
C VAL A 404 24.43 14.31 12.14
N PRO A 405 25.53 15.07 11.93
CA PRO A 405 25.48 16.53 11.94
C PRO A 405 24.56 17.06 10.84
N VAL A 406 23.70 18.03 11.17
CA VAL A 406 22.79 18.68 10.23
C VAL A 406 23.13 20.14 10.05
N THR A 407 23.05 20.62 8.81
CA THR A 407 23.21 22.03 8.48
C THR A 407 21.90 22.75 8.76
N ALA A 408 21.48 22.80 10.03
CA ALA A 408 20.28 23.53 10.39
C ALA A 408 20.52 25.03 10.14
N GLY A 409 19.66 25.65 9.33
CA GLY A 409 19.53 27.10 9.29
C GLY A 409 19.11 27.58 10.68
N ARG A 410 20.08 27.86 11.55
CA ARG A 410 19.84 28.39 12.90
C ARG A 410 19.07 29.71 12.78
N ARG A 411 17.75 29.69 12.96
CA ARG A 411 17.04 30.87 13.46
C ARG A 411 17.26 30.91 14.98
N GLY A 412 18.25 31.68 15.41
CA GLY A 412 18.30 32.21 16.77
C GLY A 412 19.43 31.72 17.69
N SER A 413 20.22 32.70 18.13
CA SER A 413 21.23 32.72 19.19
C SER A 413 22.57 32.00 18.92
N ALA A 414 23.60 32.86 18.78
CA ALA A 414 25.01 32.51 18.77
C ALA A 414 25.38 31.70 20.03
N PRO A 415 26.29 30.71 19.93
CA PRO A 415 26.84 30.09 21.11
C PRO A 415 27.74 31.12 21.80
N GLY A 416 27.26 31.63 22.94
CA GLY A 416 28.12 32.33 23.89
C GLY A 416 29.18 31.35 24.37
N ASP A 417 30.43 31.72 24.12
CA ASP A 417 31.64 31.06 24.60
C ASP A 417 31.53 30.81 26.12
N ARG A 418 31.37 29.54 26.50
CA ARG A 418 31.55 29.10 27.89
C ARG A 418 32.77 28.21 27.92
N SER A 419 33.91 28.83 28.20
CA SER A 419 35.13 28.16 28.63
C SER A 419 34.79 27.25 29.82
N VAL A 420 35.01 25.95 29.66
CA VAL A 420 35.05 25.01 30.78
C VAL A 420 36.37 25.27 31.50
N VAL A 421 36.32 26.12 32.53
CA VAL A 421 37.41 26.19 33.51
C VAL A 421 37.22 25.02 34.47
N GLY A 422 38.27 24.19 34.54
CA GLY A 422 38.27 22.94 35.26
C GLY A 422 37.98 23.09 36.75
N VAL A 423 37.29 22.08 37.28
CA VAL A 423 37.30 21.75 38.70
C VAL A 423 38.05 20.43 38.83
N VAL A 424 39.32 20.52 39.18
CA VAL A 424 40.08 19.44 39.82
C VAL A 424 40.91 20.07 40.94
N ALA A 425 40.39 19.98 42.16
CA ALA A 425 41.08 19.70 43.42
C ALA A 425 40.06 19.73 44.55
#